data_AF-A0A381XWB3-F1
#
_entry.id   AF-A0A381XWB3-F1
#
_cell.length_a   1.000
_cell.length_b   1.000
_cell.length_c   1.000
_cell.angle_alpha   90.00
_cell.angle_beta   90.00
_cell.angle_gamma   90.00
#
_symmetry.space_group_name_H-M   'P 1'
#
loop_
_entity.id
_entity.type
_entity.pdbx_description
1 polymer ?
#
loop_
_entity_poly.entity_id
_entity_poly.type
_entity_poly.pdbx_seq_one_letter_code
_entity_poly.pdbx_strand_id
1 'polypeptide(L)' 'MEFDKKLVKKEKSSQYARYLLIIGILVIGFSLSFVLRMQPIEYGFELNEFDPFFNYRATQFIVENGLPAYLEWNDDLSWH' A
#
# COMPACT_ATOMS: atom_id res chain seq x y z
N MET A 1 -45.53 -28.55 -28.23
CA MET A 1 -45.45 -27.28 -27.46
C MET A 1 -44.00 -27.13 -27.02
N GLU A 2 -43.15 -26.57 -27.90
CA GLU A 2 -41.75 -26.28 -27.57
C GLU A 2 -41.71 -24.94 -26.82
N PHE A 3 -41.50 -25.00 -25.51
CA PHE A 3 -41.26 -23.79 -24.74
C PHE A 3 -39.81 -23.35 -24.91
N ASP A 4 -39.66 -22.07 -25.29
CA ASP A 4 -38.43 -21.32 -25.49
C ASP A 4 -37.34 -21.58 -24.45
N LYS A 5 -36.45 -22.53 -24.72
CA LYS A 5 -35.19 -22.70 -23.97
C LYS A 5 -34.16 -21.59 -24.27
N LYS A 6 -34.46 -20.66 -25.20
CA LYS A 6 -33.57 -19.56 -25.61
C LYS A 6 -33.54 -18.37 -24.65
N LEU A 7 -34.49 -18.24 -23.73
CA LEU A 7 -34.57 -17.09 -22.81
C LEU A 7 -33.71 -17.25 -21.53
N VAL A 8 -33.07 -18.41 -21.34
CA VAL A 8 -32.23 -18.68 -20.15
C VAL A 8 -30.73 -18.59 -20.50
N LYS A 9 -30.32 -17.67 -21.38
CA LYS A 9 -28.91 -17.24 -21.42
C LYS A 9 -28.65 -16.26 -20.28
N LYS A 10 -28.71 -16.86 -19.09
CA LYS A 10 -28.64 -16.35 -17.73
C LYS A 10 -27.56 -15.26 -17.57
N GLU A 11 -27.95 -14.17 -16.94
CA GLU A 11 -27.24 -12.95 -16.50
C GLU A 11 -25.91 -13.14 -15.72
N LYS A 12 -25.29 -14.33 -15.73
CA LYS A 12 -24.03 -14.61 -15.03
C LYS A 12 -22.85 -13.76 -15.53
N SER A 13 -22.83 -13.36 -16.80
CA SER A 13 -21.72 -12.57 -17.38
C SER A 13 -21.56 -11.17 -16.75
N SER A 14 -22.65 -10.59 -16.24
CA SER A 14 -22.66 -9.22 -15.70
C SER A 14 -21.83 -9.09 -14.41
N GLN A 15 -21.85 -10.12 -13.56
CA GLN A 15 -21.15 -10.08 -12.27
C GLN A 15 -19.63 -10.14 -12.42
N TYR A 16 -19.11 -11.02 -13.28
CA TYR A 16 -17.67 -11.12 -13.54
C TYR A 16 -17.13 -9.83 -14.18
N ALA A 17 -17.84 -9.26 -15.15
CA ALA A 17 -17.47 -7.98 -15.75
C ALA A 17 -17.43 -6.86 -14.70
N ARG A 18 -18.41 -6.80 -13.80
CA ARG A 18 -18.42 -5.85 -12.69
C ARG A 18 -17.21 -6.03 -11.76
N TYR A 19 -16.88 -7.26 -11.36
CA TYR A 19 -15.70 -7.50 -10.52
C TYR A 19 -14.39 -7.14 -11.22
N LEU A 20 -14.26 -7.44 -12.51
CA LEU A 20 -13.10 -7.03 -13.31
C LEU A 20 -12.97 -5.50 -13.39
N LEU A 21 -14.09 -4.79 -13.55
CA LEU A 21 -14.10 -3.33 -13.52
C LEU A 21 -13.69 -2.79 -12.15
N ILE A 22 -14.21 -3.35 -11.06
CA ILE A 22 -13.84 -2.94 -9.69
C ILE A 22 -12.34 -3.16 -9.47
N ILE A 23 -11.82 -4.34 -9.78
CA ILE A 23 -10.39 -4.65 -9.65
C ILE A 23 -9.57 -3.70 -10.53
N GLY A 24 -10.00 -3.45 -11.76
CA GLY A 24 -9.34 -2.52 -12.67
C GLY A 24 -9.25 -1.10 -12.08
N ILE A 25 -10.35 -0.58 -11.54
CA ILE A 25 -10.39 0.73 -10.89
C ILE A 25 -9.46 0.75 -9.67
N LEU A 26 -9.46 -0.29 -8.85
CA LEU A 26 -8.58 -0.37 -7.67
C LEU A 26 -7.10 -0.41 -8.06
N VAL A 27 -6.73 -1.20 -9.07
CA VAL A 27 -5.36 -1.29 -9.57
C VAL A 27 -4.90 0.05 -10.15
N ILE A 28 -5.74 0.71 -10.95
CA ILE A 28 -5.43 2.02 -11.51
C ILE A 28 -5.30 3.06 -10.39
N GLY A 29 -6.24 3.09 -9.44
CA GLY A 29 -6.21 4.02 -8.32
C GLY A 29 -4.97 3.85 -7.44
N PHE A 30 -4.61 2.60 -7.11
CA PHE A 30 -3.39 2.28 -6.40
C PHE A 30 -2.14 2.70 -7.19
N SER A 31 -2.07 2.35 -8.47
CA SER A 31 -0.90 2.64 -9.31
C SER A 31 -0.68 4.13 -9.49
N LEU A 32 -1.75 4.90 -9.73
CA LEU A 32 -1.66 6.36 -9.84
C LEU A 32 -1.22 7.00 -8.51
N SER A 33 -1.79 6.55 -7.40
CA SER A 33 -1.43 7.01 -6.05
C SER A 33 0.05 6.76 -5.73
N PHE A 34 0.57 5.62 -6.15
CA PHE A 34 1.98 5.22 -5.99
C PHE A 34 2.92 6.08 -6.84
N VAL A 35 2.64 6.22 -8.14
CA VAL A 35 3.48 7.02 -9.06
C VAL A 35 3.59 8.47 -8.62
N LEU A 36 2.46 9.08 -8.20
CA LEU A 36 2.44 10.46 -7.71
C LEU A 36 3.30 10.65 -6.45
N ARG A 37 3.32 9.65 -5.54
CA ARG A 37 4.12 9.72 -4.31
C ARG A 37 5.60 9.41 -4.52
N MET A 38 5.95 8.74 -5.62
CA MET A 38 7.34 8.49 -5.97
C MET A 38 8.03 9.67 -6.67
N GLN A 39 7.30 10.72 -7.06
CA GLN A 39 7.91 11.89 -7.74
C GLN A 39 9.17 12.46 -7.05
N PRO A 40 9.26 12.53 -5.70
CA PRO A 40 10.47 13.04 -5.03
C PRO A 40 11.75 12.22 -5.28
N ILE A 41 11.66 11.01 -5.83
CA ILE A 41 12.82 10.15 -6.15
C ILE A 41 13.81 10.82 -7.12
N GLU A 42 13.36 11.80 -7.90
CA GLU A 42 14.20 12.58 -8.80
C GLU A 42 15.27 13.41 -8.07
N TYR A 43 15.02 13.74 -6.79
CA TYR A 43 15.93 14.51 -5.94
C TYR A 43 16.86 13.64 -5.11
N GLY A 44 16.71 12.31 -5.16
CA GLY A 44 17.54 11.34 -4.45
C GLY A 44 16.75 10.35 -3.59
N PHE A 45 17.48 9.44 -2.94
CA PHE A 45 16.92 8.43 -2.03
C PHE A 45 17.03 8.83 -0.56
N GLU A 46 17.31 10.10 -0.28
CA GLU A 46 17.43 10.62 1.08
C GLU A 46 16.05 10.91 1.68
N LEU A 47 15.97 10.89 3.01
CA LEU A 47 14.77 11.28 3.72
C LEU A 47 14.57 12.79 3.58
N ASN A 48 13.35 13.19 3.23
CA ASN A 48 12.96 14.58 3.19
C ASN A 48 12.48 15.02 4.58
N GLU A 49 12.69 16.29 4.89
CA GLU A 49 12.38 16.91 6.19
C GLU A 49 13.15 16.32 7.38
N PHE A 50 13.10 16.98 8.53
CA PHE A 50 13.90 16.61 9.71
C PHE A 50 13.27 15.47 10.54
N ASP A 51 11.94 15.45 10.67
CA ASP A 51 11.23 14.49 11.55
C ASP A 51 11.45 13.01 11.17
N PRO A 52 11.49 12.61 9.88
CA PRO A 52 11.66 11.20 9.51
C PRO A 52 12.99 10.58 9.92
N PHE A 53 14.04 11.38 10.17
CA PHE A 53 15.34 10.87 10.61
C PHE A 53 15.26 10.16 11.95
N PHE A 54 14.43 10.63 12.89
CA PHE A 54 14.21 9.94 14.16
C PHE A 54 13.54 8.58 13.94
N ASN A 55 12.51 8.53 13.09
CA ASN A 55 11.78 7.30 12.77
C ASN A 55 12.68 6.27 12.07
N TYR A 56 13.58 6.73 11.21
CA TYR A 56 14.56 5.88 10.54
C TYR A 56 15.52 5.24 11.55
N ARG A 57 16.08 6.04 12.48
CA ARG A 57 16.95 5.52 13.55
C ARG A 57 16.21 4.56 14.48
N ALA A 58 14.97 4.86 14.85
CA ALA A 58 14.11 3.97 15.62
C ALA A 58 13.90 2.63 14.89
N THR A 59 13.63 2.67 13.58
CA THR A 59 13.48 1.46 12.75
C THR A 59 14.77 0.68 12.67
N GLN A 60 15.91 1.37 12.50
CA GLN A 60 17.23 0.74 12.50
C GLN A 60 17.50 0.04 13.84
N PHE A 61 17.20 0.70 14.97
CA PHE A 61 17.32 0.10 16.30
C PHE A 61 16.47 -1.17 16.44
N ILE A 62 15.22 -1.17 15.94
CA ILE A 62 14.35 -2.35 15.93
C ILE A 62 14.96 -3.48 15.10
N VAL A 63 15.51 -3.18 13.92
CA VAL A 63 16.11 -4.18 13.02
C VAL A 63 17.36 -4.81 13.67
N GLU A 64 18.15 -4.02 14.39
CA GLU A 64 19.41 -4.47 15.00
C GLU A 64 19.21 -5.17 16.36
N ASN A 65 18.25 -4.72 17.17
CA ASN A 65 18.09 -5.15 18.58
C ASN A 65 16.78 -5.91 18.85
N GLY A 66 15.84 -5.89 17.90
CA GLY A 66 14.52 -6.51 18.02
C GLY A 66 13.46 -5.62 18.66
N LEU A 67 12.19 -6.02 18.47
CA LEU A 67 11.05 -5.27 18.98
C LEU A 67 11.00 -5.15 20.51
N PRO A 68 11.32 -6.19 21.32
CA PRO A 68 11.31 -6.06 22.78
C PRO A 68 12.28 -4.99 23.29
N ALA A 69 13.50 -4.94 22.73
CA ALA A 69 14.50 -3.94 23.10
C ALA A 69 14.02 -2.52 22.76
N TYR A 70 13.30 -2.34 21.64
CA TYR A 70 12.74 -1.04 21.26
C TYR A 70 11.69 -0.51 22.25
N LEU A 71 10.88 -1.41 22.84
CA LEU A 71 9.84 -1.01 23.80
C LEU A 71 10.42 -0.55 25.14
N GLU A 72 11.64 -0.98 25.46
CA GLU A 72 12.40 -0.56 26.64
C GLU A 72 13.53 0.42 26.27
N TRP A 73 13.54 0.94 25.04
CA TRP A 73 14.63 1.76 24.54
C TRP A 73 14.66 3.13 25.23
N ASN A 74 15.81 3.42 25.84
CA ASN A 74 16.15 4.75 26.32
C ASN A 74 17.24 5.32 25.42
N ASP A 75 16.92 6.40 24.71
CA ASP A 75 17.81 7.02 23.74
C ASP A 75 18.84 7.90 24.46
N ASP A 76 20.06 7.40 24.57
CA ASP A 76 21.19 8.08 25.21
C ASP A 76 21.86 9.11 24.29
N LEU A 77 21.46 9.22 23.02
CA LEU A 77 22.06 10.13 22.04
C LEU A 77 21.29 11.45 21.89
N SER A 78 20.22 11.65 22.64
CA SER A 78 19.37 12.83 22.55
C SER A 78 19.04 13.36 23.95
N TRP A 79 18.82 14.69 24.05
CA TRP A 79 18.44 15.37 25.30
C TRP A 79 19.41 15.17 26.49
N HIS A 80 20.70 15.51 26.30
CA HIS A 80 21.74 15.51 27.34
C HIS A 80 21.64 16.68 28.34
#